data_AF-A0A0B2VN93-F1
#
_entry.id   AF-A0A0B2VN93-F1
#
_cell.length_a   1.000
_cell.length_b   1.000
_cell.length_c   1.000
_cell.angle_alpha   90.00
_cell.angle_beta   90.00
_cell.angle_gamma   90.00
#
_symmetry.space_group_name_H-M   'P 1'
#
loop_
_entity.id
_entity.type
_entity.pdbx_description
1 polymer ?
#
loop_
_entity_poly.entity_id
_entity_poly.type
_entity_poly.pdbx_seq_one_letter_code
_entity_poly.pdbx_strand_id
1 'polypeptide(L)'
;MKYELKDTVRFFHINAYISTLLTIICTSVLLYAIITRTPTEMQRYRIFLLNHSIASLILSILFVLCQPIPDSTFSQTGRPPEDSGISCVVLGPVVRYFPPFVNHFLTSAFVGVLLYIIISIPLSFVFRYFAVCRRQQITTLVSKKVCFHLFP
;
A
#
# COMPACT_ATOMS: atom_id res chain seq x y z
N MET A 1 16.60 2.23 31.85
CA MET A 1 15.68 1.44 31.00
C MET A 1 14.56 2.25 30.32
N LYS A 2 13.80 3.14 30.99
CA LYS A 2 12.79 4.02 30.32
C LYS A 2 13.38 5.00 29.28
N TYR A 3 14.63 5.44 29.46
CA TYR A 3 15.30 6.37 28.56
C TYR A 3 15.77 5.70 27.26
N GLU A 4 16.35 4.50 27.33
CA GLU A 4 16.77 3.73 26.15
C GLU A 4 15.59 3.41 25.23
N LEU A 5 14.43 3.08 25.79
CA LEU A 5 13.21 2.84 25.02
C LEU A 5 12.80 4.08 24.20
N LYS A 6 12.95 5.29 24.75
CA LYS A 6 12.53 6.53 24.06
C LYS A 6 13.39 6.82 22.82
N ASP A 7 14.69 6.53 22.90
CA ASP A 7 15.61 6.77 21.79
C ASP A 7 15.44 5.72 20.69
N THR A 8 15.27 4.44 21.04
CA THR A 8 14.95 3.38 20.06
C THR A 8 13.69 3.69 19.25
N VAL A 9 12.66 4.23 19.92
CA VAL A 9 11.39 4.59 19.29
C VAL A 9 11.54 5.77 18.33
N ARG A 10 12.33 6.79 18.72
CA ARG A 10 12.66 7.90 17.82
C ARG A 10 13.41 7.43 16.57
N PHE A 11 14.40 6.55 16.72
CA PHE A 11 15.11 5.96 15.58
C PHE A 11 14.16 5.18 14.66
N PHE A 12 13.22 4.43 15.23
CA PHE A 12 12.23 3.69 14.46
C PHE A 12 11.33 4.64 13.64
N HIS A 13 10.84 5.73 14.24
CA HIS A 13 10.06 6.75 13.52
C HIS A 13 10.85 7.41 12.40
N ILE A 14 12.09 7.83 12.68
CA ILE A 14 12.96 8.46 11.67
C ILE A 14 13.18 7.51 10.49
N ASN A 15 13.51 6.24 10.77
CA ASN A 15 13.70 5.24 9.74
C ASN A 15 12.43 4.97 8.93
N ALA A 16 11.26 4.91 9.58
CA ALA A 16 9.98 4.77 8.90
C ALA A 16 9.71 5.95 7.94
N TYR A 17 9.89 7.20 8.40
CA TYR A 17 9.68 8.37 7.54
C TYR A 17 10.68 8.43 6.38
N ILE A 18 11.97 8.14 6.62
CA ILE A 18 12.97 8.07 5.54
C ILE A 18 12.58 6.98 4.52
N SER A 19 12.14 5.82 5.00
CA SER A 19 11.70 4.71 4.14
C SER A 19 10.48 5.09 3.30
N THR A 20 9.49 5.78 3.89
CA THR A 20 8.32 6.26 3.13
C THR A 20 8.71 7.28 2.07
N LEU A 21 9.60 8.23 2.39
CA LEU A 21 10.09 9.23 1.43
C LEU A 21 10.84 8.58 0.28
N LEU A 22 11.73 7.62 0.58
CA LEU A 22 12.43 6.85 -0.44
C LEU A 22 11.44 6.07 -1.32
N THR A 23 10.42 5.46 -0.71
CA THR A 23 9.39 4.71 -1.44
C THR A 23 8.60 5.61 -2.39
N ILE A 24 8.22 6.82 -1.95
CA ILE A 24 7.53 7.80 -2.81
C ILE A 24 8.42 8.19 -4.01
N ILE A 25 9.70 8.46 -3.78
CA ILE A 25 10.64 8.81 -4.85
C ILE A 25 10.79 7.64 -5.84
N CYS A 26 11.07 6.44 -5.34
CA CYS A 26 11.26 5.25 -6.18
C CYS A 26 9.99 4.88 -6.96
N THR A 27 8.81 4.95 -6.34
CA THR A 27 7.53 4.67 -7.01
C THR A 27 7.18 5.72 -8.05
N SER A 28 7.52 7.00 -7.81
CA SER A 28 7.34 8.07 -8.79
C SER A 28 8.25 7.89 -10.00
N VAL A 29 9.51 7.53 -9.78
CA VAL A 29 10.46 7.20 -10.87
C VAL A 29 10.00 5.97 -11.64
N LEU A 30 9.50 4.94 -10.94
CA LEU A 30 8.94 3.74 -11.57
C LEU A 30 7.74 4.09 -12.45
N LEU A 31 6.82 4.93 -11.97
CA LEU A 31 5.66 5.38 -12.73
C LEU A 31 6.09 6.12 -14.01
N TYR A 32 7.07 7.03 -13.89
CA TYR A 32 7.65 7.74 -15.04
C TYR A 32 8.30 6.77 -16.04
N ALA A 33 9.06 5.79 -15.56
CA ALA A 33 9.68 4.77 -16.40
C ALA A 33 8.65 3.91 -17.14
N ILE A 34 7.56 3.51 -16.47
CA ILE A 34 6.50 2.71 -17.10
C ILE A 34 5.83 3.50 -18.23
N ILE A 35 5.60 4.81 -18.04
CA ILE A 35 4.96 5.65 -19.06
C ILE A 35 5.89 5.85 -20.26
N THR A 36 7.19 6.11 -20.03
CA THR A 36 8.12 6.53 -21.08
C THR A 36 8.87 5.40 -21.78
N ARG A 37 9.14 4.27 -21.08
CA ARG A 37 10.03 3.21 -21.58
C ARG A 37 9.32 1.90 -21.94
N THR A 38 8.04 1.73 -21.62
CA THR A 38 7.36 0.45 -21.86
C THR A 38 6.97 0.30 -23.34
N PRO A 39 7.39 -0.79 -24.03
CA PRO A 39 7.06 -1.02 -25.43
C PRO A 39 5.55 -1.27 -25.62
N THR A 40 5.04 -0.93 -26.81
CA THR A 40 3.62 -1.05 -27.18
C THR A 40 3.10 -2.48 -27.14
N GLU A 41 3.96 -3.46 -27.41
CA GLU A 41 3.61 -4.89 -27.33
C GLU A 41 3.17 -5.34 -25.92
N MET A 42 3.59 -4.61 -24.88
CA MET A 42 3.25 -4.89 -23.49
C MET A 42 2.09 -4.04 -22.96
N GLN A 43 1.30 -3.38 -23.82
CA GLN A 43 0.30 -2.39 -23.41
C GLN A 43 -0.65 -2.87 -22.30
N ARG A 44 -1.09 -4.13 -22.31
CA ARG A 44 -2.00 -4.67 -21.27
C ARG A 44 -1.29 -4.88 -19.94
N TYR A 45 -0.07 -5.40 -19.98
CA TYR A 45 0.77 -5.56 -18.80
C TYR A 45 1.22 -4.20 -18.25
N ARG A 46 1.38 -3.19 -19.13
CA ARG A 46 1.64 -1.80 -18.76
C ARG A 46 0.52 -1.23 -17.88
N ILE A 47 -0.74 -1.45 -18.24
CA ILE A 47 -1.88 -0.98 -17.42
C ILE A 47 -1.86 -1.62 -16.04
N PHE A 48 -1.59 -2.92 -15.96
CA PHE A 48 -1.43 -3.62 -14.69
C PHE A 48 -0.30 -3.03 -13.84
N LEU A 49 0.87 -2.78 -14.44
CA LEU A 49 2.01 -2.16 -13.75
C LEU A 49 1.73 -0.71 -13.31
N LEU A 50 0.96 0.05 -14.10
CA LEU A 50 0.51 1.39 -13.74
C LEU A 50 -0.42 1.34 -12.52
N ASN A 51 -1.43 0.48 -12.54
CA ASN A 51 -2.36 0.34 -11.40
C ASN A 51 -1.64 -0.11 -10.14
N HIS A 52 -0.70 -1.05 -10.25
CA HIS A 52 0.15 -1.46 -9.13
C HIS A 52 1.01 -0.30 -8.59
N SER A 53 1.66 0.46 -9.48
CA SER A 53 2.51 1.60 -9.10
C SER A 53 1.71 2.73 -8.45
N ILE A 54 0.52 3.03 -8.97
CA ILE A 54 -0.41 4.02 -8.39
C ILE A 54 -0.88 3.56 -7.02
N ALA A 55 -1.30 2.29 -6.87
CA ALA A 55 -1.70 1.75 -5.58
C ALA A 55 -0.55 1.79 -4.56
N SER A 56 0.69 1.50 -4.98
CA SER A 56 1.88 1.59 -4.13
C SER A 56 2.18 3.03 -3.67
N LEU A 57 1.97 4.01 -4.56
CA LEU A 57 2.11 5.42 -4.23
C LEU A 57 1.03 5.88 -3.24
N ILE A 58 -0.23 5.48 -3.46
CA ILE A 58 -1.34 5.74 -2.52
C ILE A 58 -1.02 5.13 -1.15
N LEU A 59 -0.57 3.87 -1.11
CA LEU A 59 -0.20 3.21 0.14
C LEU A 59 0.93 3.96 0.86
N SER A 60 1.94 4.42 0.12
CA SER A 60 3.07 5.17 0.68
C SER A 60 2.63 6.50 1.31
N ILE A 61 1.66 7.19 0.71
CA ILE A 61 1.05 8.40 1.27
C ILE A 61 0.27 8.06 2.54
N LEU A 62 -0.54 7.00 2.52
CA LEU A 62 -1.30 6.56 3.70
C LEU A 62 -0.36 6.11 4.85
N PHE A 63 0.82 5.58 4.54
CA PHE A 63 1.84 5.24 5.53
C PHE A 63 2.38 6.45 6.30
N VAL A 64 2.36 7.66 5.73
CA VAL A 64 2.77 8.88 6.44
C VAL A 64 1.84 9.17 7.62
N LEU A 65 0.57 8.79 7.48
CA LEU A 65 -0.45 8.91 8.54
C LEU A 65 -0.31 7.82 9.61
N CYS A 66 0.40 6.73 9.30
CA CYS A 66 0.64 5.63 10.22
C CYS A 66 1.90 5.93 11.04
N GLN A 67 1.75 6.15 12.35
CA GLN A 67 2.91 6.18 13.23
C GLN A 67 3.10 4.80 13.86
N PRO A 68 4.31 4.22 13.80
CA PRO A 68 4.60 3.00 14.51
C PRO A 68 4.60 3.26 16.01
N ILE A 69 3.52 2.85 16.69
CA ILE A 69 3.46 2.92 18.15
C ILE A 69 4.21 1.70 18.71
N PRO A 70 5.21 1.91 19.57
CA PRO A 70 5.70 0.85 20.46
C PRO A 70 4.66 0.69 21.56
N ASP A 71 3.92 -0.42 21.50
CA ASP A 71 2.74 -0.78 22.28
C ASP A 71 2.83 -0.60 23.82
N SER A 72 3.99 -0.28 24.38
CA SER A 72 4.21 -0.30 25.83
C SER A 72 4.10 1.05 26.56
N THR A 73 3.90 2.19 25.88
CA THR A 73 4.02 3.51 26.57
C THR A 73 2.75 4.38 26.63
N PHE A 74 1.69 4.06 25.86
CA PHE A 74 0.50 4.92 25.79
C PHE A 74 -0.84 4.19 25.99
N SER A 75 -0.80 3.02 26.65
CA SER A 75 -1.93 2.10 26.74
C SER A 75 -3.19 2.73 27.36
N GLN A 76 -4.25 2.76 26.54
CA GLN A 76 -5.67 2.70 26.89
C GLN A 76 -6.35 3.92 27.54
N THR A 77 -5.64 4.84 28.19
CA THR A 77 -6.28 5.89 29.01
C THR A 77 -6.87 7.09 28.24
N GLY A 78 -6.64 7.20 26.92
CA GLY A 78 -7.09 8.35 26.12
C GLY A 78 -7.67 7.97 24.75
N ARG A 79 -8.24 6.76 24.63
CA ARG A 79 -8.91 6.31 23.40
C ARG A 79 -10.28 7.01 23.28
N PRO A 80 -10.69 7.48 22.09
CA PRO A 80 -12.05 7.94 21.90
C PRO A 80 -13.04 6.80 22.21
N PRO A 81 -14.10 7.04 22.99
CA PRO A 81 -15.19 6.07 23.07
C PRO A 81 -15.70 5.84 21.63
N GLU A 82 -15.92 4.58 21.24
CA GLU A 82 -16.36 4.14 19.89
C GLU A 82 -15.29 3.84 18.82
N ASP A 83 -14.00 4.06 19.06
CA ASP A 83 -12.98 3.60 18.09
C ASP A 83 -12.88 2.04 18.06
N SER A 84 -12.46 1.42 16.95
CA SER A 84 -12.25 -0.05 16.82
C SER A 84 -11.02 -0.56 17.58
N GLY A 85 -10.06 0.32 17.89
CA GLY A 85 -8.77 -0.08 18.47
C GLY A 85 -7.78 -0.58 17.43
N ILE A 86 -8.27 -1.15 16.31
CA ILE A 86 -7.45 -1.45 15.13
C ILE A 86 -6.91 -0.17 14.52
N SER A 87 -7.72 0.90 14.46
CA SER A 87 -7.27 2.21 13.99
C SER A 87 -6.13 2.78 14.83
N CYS A 88 -6.11 2.55 16.14
CA CYS A 88 -5.01 2.95 17.02
C CYS A 88 -3.70 2.23 16.69
N VAL A 89 -3.76 0.94 16.33
CA VAL A 89 -2.59 0.16 15.90
C VAL A 89 -2.04 0.65 14.57
N VAL A 90 -2.92 1.04 13.64
CA VAL A 90 -2.55 1.42 12.27
C VAL A 90 -2.14 2.89 12.16
N LEU A 91 -3.00 3.82 12.58
CA LEU A 91 -2.81 5.27 12.42
C LEU A 91 -2.04 5.89 13.59
N GLY A 92 -1.84 5.14 14.67
CA GLY A 92 -1.09 5.62 15.82
C GLY A 92 -1.79 6.76 16.59
N PRO A 93 -1.06 7.76 17.12
CA PRO A 93 -1.64 8.85 17.90
C PRO A 93 -2.38 9.86 17.02
N VAL A 94 -2.28 9.76 15.70
CA VAL A 94 -3.03 10.57 14.74
C VAL A 94 -4.54 10.34 14.87
N VAL A 95 -4.94 9.14 15.32
CA VAL A 95 -6.35 8.77 15.64
C VAL A 95 -7.03 9.77 16.58
N ARG A 96 -6.28 10.47 17.44
CA ARG A 96 -6.84 11.44 18.39
C ARG A 96 -7.31 12.74 17.74
N TYR A 97 -6.76 13.09 16.57
CA TYR A 97 -7.10 14.33 15.88
C TYR A 97 -8.30 14.18 14.94
N PHE A 98 -8.64 12.94 14.58
CA PHE A 98 -9.72 12.64 13.66
C PHE A 98 -10.91 12.00 14.37
N PRO A 99 -12.15 12.27 13.92
CA PRO A 99 -13.33 11.61 14.45
C PRO A 99 -13.30 10.10 14.13
N PRO A 100 -13.91 9.23 14.97
CA PRO A 100 -13.86 7.78 14.82
C PRO A 100 -14.24 7.28 13.42
N PHE A 101 -15.28 7.84 12.81
CA PHE A 101 -15.71 7.50 11.45
C PHE A 101 -14.59 7.65 10.41
N VAL A 102 -13.82 8.75 10.48
CA VAL A 102 -12.70 9.01 9.55
C VAL A 102 -11.55 8.05 9.81
N ASN A 103 -11.27 7.71 11.07
CA ASN A 103 -10.26 6.71 11.43
C ASN A 103 -10.58 5.34 10.84
N HIS A 104 -11.83 4.90 10.95
CA HIS A 104 -12.28 3.64 10.35
C HIS A 104 -12.13 3.65 8.83
N PHE A 105 -12.54 4.74 8.17
CA PHE A 105 -12.42 4.87 6.72
C PHE A 105 -10.96 4.80 6.27
N LEU A 106 -10.06 5.57 6.91
CA LEU A 106 -8.63 5.58 6.61
C LEU A 106 -7.98 4.21 6.86
N THR A 107 -8.33 3.56 7.97
CA THR A 107 -7.83 2.23 8.31
C THR A 107 -8.29 1.19 7.29
N SER A 108 -9.56 1.23 6.89
CA SER A 108 -10.12 0.35 5.86
C SER A 108 -9.47 0.59 4.51
N ALA A 109 -9.25 1.85 4.12
CA ALA A 109 -8.58 2.20 2.88
C ALA A 109 -7.13 1.69 2.87
N PHE A 110 -6.40 1.87 3.96
CA PHE A 110 -5.04 1.37 4.11
C PHE A 110 -4.97 -0.15 3.94
N VAL A 111 -5.78 -0.89 4.69
CA VAL A 111 -5.81 -2.37 4.62
C VAL A 111 -6.26 -2.85 3.24
N GLY A 112 -7.24 -2.18 2.64
CA GLY A 112 -7.73 -2.51 1.29
C GLY A 112 -6.65 -2.34 0.22
N VAL A 113 -5.92 -1.22 0.23
CA VAL A 113 -4.83 -0.96 -0.72
C VAL A 113 -3.66 -1.93 -0.48
N LEU A 114 -3.32 -2.20 0.78
CA LEU A 114 -2.29 -3.19 1.14
C LEU A 114 -2.65 -4.58 0.61
N LEU A 115 -3.88 -5.03 0.83
CA LEU A 115 -4.37 -6.33 0.35
C LEU A 115 -4.35 -6.39 -1.18
N TYR A 116 -4.77 -5.32 -1.85
CA TYR A 116 -4.69 -5.22 -3.31
C TYR A 116 -3.25 -5.40 -3.82
N ILE A 117 -2.27 -4.74 -3.19
CA ILE A 117 -0.86 -4.88 -3.55
C ILE A 117 -0.39 -6.31 -3.35
N ILE A 118 -0.70 -6.93 -2.21
CA ILE A 118 -0.33 -8.33 -1.92
C ILE A 118 -0.92 -9.28 -2.96
N ILE A 119 -2.19 -9.13 -3.35
CA ILE A 119 -2.86 -9.97 -4.35
C ILE A 119 -2.34 -9.69 -5.77
N SER A 120 -1.94 -8.45 -6.06
CA SER A 120 -1.42 -8.09 -7.38
C SER A 120 -0.08 -8.77 -7.69
N ILE A 121 0.76 -9.04 -6.68
CA ILE A 121 2.05 -9.74 -6.86
C ILE A 121 1.88 -11.12 -7.52
N PRO A 122 1.11 -12.09 -6.97
CA PRO A 122 0.87 -13.38 -7.63
C PRO A 122 0.16 -13.22 -8.96
N LEU A 123 -0.77 -12.26 -9.09
CA LEU A 123 -1.43 -11.99 -10.37
C LEU A 123 -0.41 -11.61 -11.46
N SER A 124 0.61 -10.82 -11.11
CA SER A 124 1.69 -10.45 -12.04
C SER A 124 2.47 -11.67 -12.54
N PHE A 125 2.70 -12.68 -11.68
CA PHE A 125 3.35 -13.93 -12.08
C PHE A 125 2.46 -14.76 -12.99
N VAL A 126 1.15 -14.83 -12.72
CA VAL A 126 0.18 -15.50 -13.59
C VAL A 126 0.17 -14.85 -14.98
N PHE A 127 0.14 -13.53 -15.06
CA PHE A 127 0.23 -12.81 -16.33
C PHE A 127 1.52 -13.14 -17.09
N ARG A 128 2.67 -13.13 -16.41
CA ARG A 128 3.97 -13.48 -17.04
C ARG A 128 4.01 -14.93 -17.50
N TYR A 129 3.47 -15.85 -16.71
CA TYR A 129 3.40 -17.27 -17.07
C TYR A 129 2.60 -17.48 -18.36
N PHE A 130 1.42 -16.88 -18.48
CA PHE A 130 0.64 -16.96 -19.72
C PHE A 130 1.34 -16.26 -20.90
N ALA A 131 2.00 -15.12 -20.66
CA ALA A 131 2.81 -14.41 -21.65
C ALA A 131 3.91 -15.27 -22.27
N VAL A 132 4.61 -16.05 -21.44
CA VAL A 132 5.75 -16.88 -21.87
C VAL A 132 5.30 -18.24 -22.40
N CYS A 133 4.45 -18.97 -21.66
CA CYS A 133 4.21 -20.39 -21.93
C CYS A 133 3.00 -20.65 -22.84
N ARG A 134 2.02 -19.74 -22.94
CA ARG A 134 0.76 -20.00 -23.66
C ARG A 134 0.22 -18.76 -24.38
N ARG A 135 1.01 -18.23 -25.33
CA ARG A 135 0.71 -17.03 -26.11
C ARG A 135 -0.67 -17.05 -26.80
N GLN A 136 -1.14 -18.22 -27.25
CA GLN A 136 -2.47 -18.40 -27.88
C GLN A 136 -3.66 -18.37 -26.88
N GLN A 137 -3.44 -18.62 -25.59
CA GLN A 137 -4.52 -18.60 -24.57
C GLN A 137 -4.71 -17.22 -23.91
N ILE A 138 -3.77 -16.30 -24.11
CA ILE A 138 -3.88 -14.91 -23.64
C ILE A 138 -5.05 -14.20 -24.32
N THR A 139 -5.25 -14.40 -25.62
CA THR A 139 -6.36 -13.80 -26.36
C THR A 139 -7.72 -14.26 -25.83
N THR A 140 -7.82 -15.52 -25.40
CA THR A 140 -9.05 -16.08 -24.80
C THR A 140 -9.27 -15.58 -23.35
N LEU A 141 -8.23 -15.49 -22.53
CA LEU A 141 -8.29 -14.91 -21.17
C LEU A 141 -8.66 -13.42 -21.19
N VAL A 142 -8.10 -12.68 -22.15
CA VAL A 142 -8.43 -11.27 -22.40
C VAL A 142 -9.87 -11.13 -22.88
N SER A 143 -10.30 -11.96 -23.83
CA SER A 143 -11.68 -11.95 -24.36
C SER A 143 -12.72 -12.25 -23.28
N LYS A 144 -12.39 -13.12 -22.31
CA LYS A 144 -13.27 -13.44 -21.18
C LYS A 144 -13.22 -12.41 -20.03
N LYS A 145 -12.50 -11.29 -20.16
CA LYS A 145 -12.33 -10.25 -19.12
C LYS A 145 -11.89 -10.77 -17.74
N VAL A 146 -11.38 -11.99 -17.63
CA VAL A 146 -11.01 -12.62 -16.35
C VAL A 146 -9.89 -11.82 -15.64
N CYS A 147 -9.09 -11.12 -16.43
CA CYS A 147 -8.03 -10.21 -15.96
C CYS A 147 -8.43 -8.73 -15.93
N PHE A 148 -9.61 -8.36 -16.43
CA PHE A 148 -10.08 -6.97 -16.58
C PHE A 148 -11.33 -6.65 -15.77
N HIS A 149 -11.99 -7.62 -15.15
CA HIS A 149 -13.12 -7.36 -14.24
C HIS A 149 -12.73 -6.62 -12.94
N LEU A 150 -11.45 -6.28 -12.76
CA LEU A 150 -10.94 -5.52 -11.61
C LEU A 150 -10.93 -3.99 -11.83
N PHE A 151 -11.22 -3.47 -13.03
CA PHE A 151 -11.38 -2.03 -13.24
C PHE A 151 -12.47 -1.75 -14.31
N PRO A 152 -13.38 -0.80 -14.06
CA PRO A 152 -14.51 -0.48 -14.95
C PRO A 152 -14.08 0.03 -16.33
#